data_AF-A0A9X3MUW4-F1
#
_entry.id   AF-A0A9X3MUW4-F1
#
_cell.length_a   1.000
_cell.length_b   1.000
_cell.length_c   1.000
_cell.angle_alpha   90.00
_cell.angle_beta   90.00
_cell.angle_gamma   90.00
#
_symmetry.space_group_name_H-M   'P 1'
#
loop_
_entity.id
_entity.type
_entity.pdbx_description
1 polymer ?
#
loop_
_entity_poly.entity_id
_entity_poly.type
_entity_poly.pdbx_seq_one_letter_code
_entity_poly.pdbx_strand_id
1 'polypeptide(L)' 'MRPEHARPWREGLIGPLRGTVAFVEALGRETFVGVDVGDTRLVVFEEGRATRDVGEEIEFGLVHSGLRYFDAETGAAR' A
#
# COMPACT_ATOMS: atom_id res chain seq x y z
N MET A 1 3.58 7.90 -4.78
CA MET A 1 4.10 6.53 -4.56
C MET A 1 3.33 5.59 -5.48
N ARG A 2 3.97 4.58 -6.08
CA ARG A 2 3.30 3.58 -6.94
C ARG A 2 3.03 2.29 -6.14
N PRO A 3 1.97 1.51 -6.44
CA PRO A 3 1.56 0.34 -5.64
C PRO A 3 2.70 -0.64 -5.31
N GLU A 4 3.61 -0.90 -6.23
CA GLU A 4 4.76 -1.81 -6.04
C GLU A 4 5.74 -1.36 -4.94
N HIS A 5 5.58 -0.14 -4.40
CA HIS A 5 6.36 0.42 -3.30
C HIS A 5 5.60 0.44 -1.96
N ALA A 6 4.38 -0.10 -1.89
CA ALA A 6 3.69 -0.40 -0.64
C ALA A 6 3.62 -1.92 -0.48
N ARG A 7 4.12 -2.45 0.63
CA ARG A 7 4.30 -3.90 0.84
C ARG A 7 3.80 -4.31 2.23
N PRO A 8 3.40 -5.58 2.44
CA PRO A 8 3.16 -6.12 3.77
C PRO A 8 4.31 -5.79 4.72
N TRP A 9 3.98 -5.54 5.98
CA TRP A 9 4.95 -5.05 6.95
C TRP A 9 6.14 -6.00 7.11
N ARG A 10 7.33 -5.41 7.11
CA ARG A 10 8.62 -6.04 7.41
C ARG A 10 9.64 -4.96 7.76
N GLU A 11 10.71 -5.34 8.45
CA GLU A 11 11.81 -4.43 8.78
C GLU A 11 12.42 -3.80 7.51
N GLY A 12 12.85 -2.54 7.64
CA GLY A 12 13.43 -1.75 6.53
C GLY A 12 12.41 -0.97 5.68
N LEU A 13 11.11 -1.09 5.95
CA LEU A 13 10.07 -0.24 5.38
C LEU A 13 9.80 0.99 6.29
N ILE A 14 9.28 2.06 5.69
CA ILE A 14 8.70 3.18 6.44
C ILE A 14 7.31 2.75 6.94
N GLY A 15 7.09 2.76 8.26
CA GLY A 15 5.86 2.28 8.90
C GLY A 15 6.09 1.75 10.32
N PRO A 16 5.23 0.84 10.83
CA PRO A 16 4.06 0.27 10.14
C PRO A 16 2.91 1.26 10.01
N LEU A 17 2.23 1.23 8.85
CA LEU A 17 0.90 1.79 8.66
C LEU A 17 -0.12 0.69 8.90
N ARG A 18 -1.26 1.06 9.50
CA ARG A 18 -2.40 0.17 9.78
C ARG A 18 -3.62 0.63 9.00
N GLY A 19 -4.38 -0.33 8.50
CA GLY A 19 -5.66 -0.06 7.85
C GLY A 19 -6.47 -1.31 7.61
N THR A 20 -7.63 -1.13 7.00
CA THR A 20 -8.62 -2.19 6.77
C THR A 20 -8.68 -2.54 5.29
N VAL A 21 -8.67 -3.83 4.97
CA VAL A 21 -8.78 -4.30 3.58
C VAL A 21 -10.15 -3.94 3.01
N ALA A 22 -10.15 -3.12 1.96
CA ALA A 22 -11.33 -2.70 1.23
C ALA A 22 -11.62 -3.58 0.00
N PHE A 23 -10.56 -4.07 -0.65
CA PHE A 23 -10.67 -5.01 -1.77
C PHE A 23 -9.40 -5.84 -1.92
N VAL A 24 -9.54 -6.99 -2.58
CA VAL A 24 -8.43 -7.86 -2.96
C VAL A 24 -8.58 -8.22 -4.43
N GLU A 25 -7.57 -7.88 -5.24
CA GLU A 25 -7.55 -8.14 -6.67
C GLU A 25 -6.33 -8.98 -7.04
N ALA A 26 -6.56 -10.23 -7.46
CA ALA A 26 -5.51 -11.12 -7.93
C ALA A 26 -5.30 -10.96 -9.43
N LEU A 27 -4.11 -10.51 -9.84
CA LEU A 27 -3.69 -10.29 -11.22
C LEU A 27 -2.49 -11.20 -11.54
N GLY A 28 -2.77 -12.39 -12.07
CA GLY A 28 -1.73 -13.35 -12.43
C GLY A 28 -0.96 -13.85 -11.21
N ARG A 29 0.30 -13.42 -11.06
CA ARG A 29 1.19 -13.80 -9.94
C ARG A 29 1.30 -12.72 -8.86
N GLU A 30 0.45 -11.71 -8.94
CA GLU A 30 0.48 -10.53 -8.09
C GLU A 30 -0.90 -10.35 -7.46
N THR A 31 -0.94 -9.82 -6.25
CA THR A 31 -2.18 -9.41 -5.60
C THR A 31 -2.09 -7.96 -5.19
N PHE A 32 -3.10 -7.18 -5.55
CA PHE A 32 -3.28 -5.80 -5.15
C PHE A 32 -4.35 -5.75 -4.07
N VAL A 33 -3.97 -5.26 -2.89
CA VAL A 33 -4.84 -5.15 -1.73
C VAL A 33 -5.13 -3.68 -1.51
N GLY A 34 -6.38 -3.28 -1.71
CA GLY A 34 -6.84 -1.94 -1.35
C GLY A 34 -7.01 -1.85 0.16
N VAL A 35 -6.42 -0.83 0.78
CA VAL A 35 -6.42 -0.64 2.25
C VAL A 35 -6.90 0.76 2.57
N ASP A 36 -7.95 0.86 3.37
CA ASP A 36 -8.44 2.12 3.92
C ASP A 36 -7.61 2.51 5.16
N VAL A 37 -7.03 3.71 5.14
CA VAL A 37 -6.23 4.31 6.21
C VAL A 37 -6.78 5.72 6.49
N GLY A 38 -7.61 5.85 7.53
CA GLY A 38 -8.39 7.07 7.75
C GLY A 38 -9.27 7.36 6.52
N ASP A 39 -9.19 8.58 5.99
CA ASP A 39 -9.96 9.01 4.81
C ASP A 39 -9.28 8.71 3.47
N THR A 40 -8.13 8.03 3.49
CA THR A 40 -7.35 7.73 2.28
C THR A 40 -7.32 6.23 2.00
N ARG A 41 -7.44 5.85 0.73
CA ARG A 41 -7.22 4.48 0.26
C ARG A 41 -5.84 4.34 -0.38
N LEU A 42 -5.07 3.37 0.08
CA LEU A 42 -3.79 2.98 -0.50
C LEU A 42 -3.90 1.58 -1.12
N VAL A 43 -2.98 1.25 -2.04
CA VAL A 43 -2.89 -0.09 -2.62
C VAL A 43 -1.57 -0.71 -2.20
N VAL A 44 -1.66 -1.85 -1.53
CA VAL A 44 -0.53 -2.67 -1.10
C VAL A 44 -0.32 -3.79 -2.11
N PHE A 45 0.91 -3.95 -2.56
CA PHE A 45 1.32 -5.00 -3.47
C PHE A 45 1.84 -6.21 -2.69
N GLU A 46 1.28 -7.39 -2.96
CA GLU A 46 1.76 -8.68 -2.46
C GLU A 46 2.20 -9.57 -3.64
N GLU A 47 3.32 -10.27 -3.47
CA GLU A 47 3.75 -11.29 -4.42
C GLU A 47 2.97 -12.59 -4.20
N GLY A 48 2.56 -13.23 -5.29
CA GLY A 48 1.75 -14.43 -5.26
C GLY A 48 0.26 -14.14 -5.08
N ARG A 49 -0.48 -15.17 -4.68
CA ARG A 49 -1.91 -15.10 -4.42
C ARG A 49 -2.12 -14.87 -2.93
N ALA A 50 -2.33 -13.63 -2.53
CA ALA A 50 -2.62 -13.31 -1.14
C ALA A 50 -4.02 -13.80 -0.78
N THR A 51 -4.16 -14.36 0.43
CA THR A 51 -5.45 -14.80 0.99
C THR A 51 -5.87 -13.83 2.08
N ARG A 52 -6.12 -12.57 1.68
CA ARG A 52 -6.66 -11.54 2.57
C ARG A 52 -8.16 -11.52 2.49
N ASP A 53 -8.81 -11.19 3.60
CA ASP A 53 -10.26 -11.00 3.66
C ASP A 53 -10.61 -9.52 3.66
N VAL A 54 -11.69 -9.14 2.96
CA VAL A 54 -12.25 -7.78 3.06
C VAL A 54 -12.73 -7.56 4.50
N GLY A 55 -12.33 -6.44 5.10
CA GLY A 55 -12.56 -6.13 6.52
C GLY A 55 -11.42 -6.57 7.46
N GLU A 56 -10.42 -7.32 6.97
CA GLU A 56 -9.22 -7.66 7.74
C GLU A 56 -8.39 -6.40 8.05
N GLU A 57 -7.87 -6.30 9.27
CA GLU A 57 -6.83 -5.31 9.60
C GLU A 57 -5.46 -5.81 9.15
N ILE A 58 -4.70 -4.97 8.46
CA ILE A 58 -3.34 -5.30 8.04
C ILE A 58 -2.32 -4.23 8.42
N GLU A 59 -1.08 -4.67 8.59
CA GLU A 59 0.08 -3.79 8.68
C GLU A 59 0.86 -3.83 7.36
N PHE A 60 1.23 -2.64 6.87
CA PHE A 60 2.03 -2.49 5.67
C PHE A 60 3.04 -1.34 5.85
N GLY A 61 4.00 -1.27 4.95
CA GLY A 61 4.99 -0.20 4.95
C GLY A 61 5.35 0.26 3.54
N LEU A 62 6.05 1.38 3.46
CA LEU A 62 6.45 2.01 2.22
C LEU A 62 7.95 1.84 1.97
N VAL A 63 8.32 1.54 0.72
CA VAL A 63 9.72 1.50 0.28
C VAL A 63 10.23 2.94 0.15
N HIS A 64 11.24 3.31 0.95
CA HIS A 64 11.76 4.69 1.03
C HIS A 64 12.14 5.28 -0.35
N SER A 65 12.85 4.52 -1.19
CA SER A 65 13.26 4.96 -2.54
C SER A 65 12.10 5.14 -3.53
N GLY A 66 10.94 4.57 -3.23
CA GLY A 66 9.71 4.66 -4.03
C GLY A 66 8.86 5.91 -3.77
N LEU A 67 9.25 6.72 -2.79
CA LEU A 67 8.54 7.94 -2.46
C LEU A 67 8.87 9.07 -3.45
N ARG A 68 7.85 9.85 -3.77
CA ARG A 68 7.93 11.08 -4.57
C ARG A 68 7.08 12.11 -3.86
N TYR A 69 7.62 13.32 -3.74
CA TYR A 69 6.98 14.40 -3.03
C TYR A 69 6.49 15.42 -4.05
N PHE A 70 5.32 15.98 -3.76
CA PHE A 70 4.69 16.99 -4.58
C PHE A 70 4.39 18.18 -3.69
N ASP A 71 4.50 19.36 -4.26
CA ASP A 71 4.03 20.58 -3.62
C ASP A 71 2.51 20.55 -3.48
N ALA A 72 1.99 20.86 -2.30
CA ALA A 72 0.57 20.68 -1.97
C ALA A 72 -0.35 21.68 -2.67
N GLU A 73 0.15 22.87 -3.00
CA GLU A 73 -0.65 23.92 -3.64
C GLU A 73 -0.61 23.80 -5.17
N THR A 74 0.57 23.47 -5.71
CA THR A 74 0.81 23.51 -7.16
C THR A 74 0.81 22.12 -7.82
N GLY A 75 0.95 21.06 -7.04
CA GLY A 75 1.10 19.69 -7.55
C GLY A 75 2.45 19.44 -8.25
N ALA A 76 3.38 20.39 -8.23
CA ALA A 76 4.68 20.24 -8.86
C ALA A 76 5.53 19.20 -8.12
N ALA A 77 6.22 18.33 -8.86
CA ALA A 77 7.15 17.38 -8.27
C ALA A 77 8.37 18.11 -7.68
N ARG A 78 8.84 17.66 -6.52
CA ARG A 78 10.07 18.12 -5.87
C ARG A 78 11.23 17.17 -6.12
#